data_AF-A0A7S2B214-F1
#
_entry.id   AF-A0A7S2B214-F1
#
_cell.length_a   1.000
_cell.length_b   1.000
_cell.length_c   1.000
_cell.angle_alpha   90.00
_cell.angle_beta   90.00
_cell.angle_gamma   90.00
#
_symmetry.space_group_name_H-M   'P 1'
#
loop_
_entity.id
_entity.type
_entity.pdbx_description
1 polymer ?
#
loop_
_entity_poly.entity_id
_entity_poly.type
_entity_poly.pdbx_seq_one_letter_code
_entity_poly.pdbx_strand_id
1 'polypeptide(L)'
;MNEDLIGDSYELAYNLACAHMDAGRYREAEQLLRTSEGICRRVLAADECEPEEIADEVAIIQAQRSCALLQLGSTDMAVKLCLAVIKTKPRDGVVGAVAANNLAVLRKDRDLFDSQ
;
A
#
# COMPACT_ATOMS: atom_id res chain seq x y z
N MET A 1 1.44 1.14 -28.43
CA MET A 1 1.76 2.13 -27.39
C MET A 1 2.43 1.31 -26.29
N ASN A 2 3.68 1.61 -25.93
CA ASN A 2 4.51 0.69 -25.15
C ASN A 2 3.95 0.52 -23.73
N GLU A 3 3.42 -0.66 -23.41
CA GLU A 3 2.95 -1.07 -22.07
C GLU A 3 4.06 -0.85 -21.01
N ASP A 4 5.32 -1.10 -21.39
CA ASP A 4 6.50 -0.96 -20.51
C ASP A 4 6.71 0.46 -19.96
N LEU A 5 6.42 1.51 -20.73
CA LEU A 5 6.65 2.90 -20.28
C LEU A 5 5.64 3.36 -19.22
N ILE A 6 4.51 2.66 -19.12
CA ILE A 6 3.37 3.05 -18.30
C ILE A 6 3.39 2.32 -16.96
N GLY A 7 3.78 1.03 -16.96
CA GLY A 7 4.14 0.28 -15.75
C GLY A 7 5.25 0.97 -14.96
N ASP A 8 6.29 1.43 -15.67
CA ASP A 8 7.39 2.22 -15.11
C ASP A 8 6.90 3.45 -14.31
N SER A 9 5.76 4.04 -14.66
CA SER A 9 5.33 5.30 -14.02
C SER A 9 4.81 5.12 -12.59
N TYR A 10 3.97 4.11 -12.34
CA TYR A 10 3.50 3.85 -10.98
C TYR A 10 4.53 3.08 -10.15
N GLU A 11 5.30 2.20 -10.77
CA GLU A 11 6.41 1.47 -10.13
C GLU A 11 7.53 2.42 -9.72
N LEU A 12 7.87 3.42 -10.55
CA LEU A 12 8.84 4.44 -10.18
C LEU A 12 8.36 5.26 -8.97
N ALA A 13 7.09 5.67 -8.95
CA ALA A 13 6.51 6.37 -7.81
C ALA A 13 6.50 5.49 -6.55
N TYR A 14 6.22 4.20 -6.68
CA TYR A 14 6.29 3.22 -5.59
C TYR A 14 7.71 3.07 -5.05
N ASN A 15 8.69 2.82 -5.93
CA ASN A 15 10.09 2.64 -5.57
C ASN A 15 10.69 3.90 -4.92
N LEU A 16 10.36 5.09 -5.45
CA LEU A 16 10.75 6.35 -4.83
C LEU A 16 10.13 6.49 -3.43
N ALA A 17 8.89 6.07 -3.25
CA ALA A 17 8.26 6.07 -1.93
C ALA A 17 9.00 5.15 -0.95
N CYS A 18 9.39 3.95 -1.37
CA CYS A 18 10.19 3.03 -0.57
C CYS A 18 11.52 3.67 -0.14
N ALA A 19 12.23 4.33 -1.07
CA ALA A 19 13.45 5.08 -0.74
C ALA A 19 13.20 6.23 0.26
N HIS A 20 12.04 6.89 0.19
CA HIS A 20 11.65 7.89 1.19
C HIS A 20 11.33 7.28 2.56
N MET A 21 10.72 6.09 2.60
CA MET A 21 10.48 5.36 3.86
C MET A 21 11.78 4.95 4.53
N ASP A 22 12.74 4.41 3.78
CA ASP A 22 14.07 4.06 4.30
C ASP A 22 14.82 5.28 4.86
N ALA A 23 14.55 6.46 4.32
CA ALA A 23 15.09 7.73 4.82
C ALA A 23 14.26 8.38 5.95
N GLY A 24 13.22 7.71 6.47
CA GLY A 24 12.32 8.22 7.51
C GLY A 24 11.38 9.34 7.06
N ARG A 25 11.29 9.61 5.75
CA ARG A 25 10.43 10.66 5.15
C ARG A 25 9.04 10.09 4.84
N TYR A 26 8.33 9.69 5.89
CA TYR A 26 7.08 8.93 5.76
C TYR A 26 5.93 9.74 5.15
N ARG A 27 5.90 11.06 5.33
CA ARG A 27 4.86 11.92 4.75
C ARG A 27 4.98 11.99 3.22
N GLU A 28 6.19 12.19 2.74
CA GLU A 28 6.51 12.20 1.31
C GLU A 28 6.28 10.82 0.69
N ALA A 29 6.67 9.75 1.40
CA ALA A 29 6.38 8.39 0.97
C ALA A 29 4.87 8.12 0.82
N GLU A 30 4.05 8.54 1.80
CA GLU A 30 2.59 8.37 1.72
C GLU A 30 1.98 9.08 0.50
N GLN A 31 2.44 10.30 0.21
CA GLN A 31 1.99 11.06 -0.97
C GLN A 31 2.39 10.40 -2.29
N LEU A 32 3.62 9.87 -2.36
CA LEU A 32 4.10 9.14 -3.53
C LEU A 32 3.32 7.84 -3.74
N LEU A 33 3.04 7.09 -2.68
CA LEU A 33 2.24 5.87 -2.76
C LEU A 33 0.77 6.15 -3.14
N ARG A 34 0.18 7.26 -2.68
CA ARG A 34 -1.15 7.71 -3.16
C ARG A 34 -1.15 7.97 -4.66
N THR A 35 -0.11 8.62 -5.14
CA THR A 35 0.09 8.89 -6.57
C THR A 35 0.26 7.60 -7.35
N SER A 36 1.12 6.69 -6.86
CA SER A 36 1.34 5.36 -7.44
C SER A 36 0.04 4.57 -7.53
N GLU A 37 -0.78 4.50 -6.47
CA GLU A 37 -2.07 3.81 -6.50
C GLU A 37 -3.02 4.37 -7.56
N GLY A 38 -3.09 5.70 -7.68
CA GLY A 38 -3.94 6.36 -8.68
C GLY A 38 -3.49 6.08 -10.11
N ILE A 39 -2.18 6.07 -10.36
CA ILE A 39 -1.62 5.72 -11.67
C ILE A 39 -1.87 4.24 -11.97
N CYS A 40 -1.52 3.33 -11.07
CA CYS A 40 -1.72 1.89 -11.20
C CYS A 40 -3.16 1.55 -11.61
N ARG A 41 -4.16 2.06 -10.88
CA ARG A 41 -5.59 1.85 -11.20
C ARG A 41 -5.95 2.34 -12.60
N ARG A 42 -5.48 3.53 -12.99
CA ARG A 42 -5.81 4.14 -14.28
C ARG A 42 -5.19 3.38 -15.44
N VAL A 43 -3.95 2.93 -15.25
CA VAL A 43 -3.16 2.23 -16.27
C VAL A 43 -3.77 0.87 -16.54
N LEU A 44 -3.91 0.05 -15.51
CA LEU A 44 -4.44 -1.30 -15.67
C LEU A 44 -5.90 -1.30 -16.15
N ALA A 45 -6.69 -0.30 -15.76
CA ALA A 45 -8.04 -0.14 -16.31
C ALA A 45 -8.05 0.28 -17.79
N ALA A 46 -7.05 1.05 -18.25
CA ALA A 46 -6.91 1.42 -19.65
C ALA A 46 -6.45 0.23 -20.52
N ASP A 47 -5.70 -0.69 -19.93
CA ASP A 47 -5.25 -1.94 -20.56
C ASP A 47 -6.31 -3.07 -20.46
N GLU A 48 -7.54 -2.73 -20.05
CA GLU A 48 -8.67 -3.66 -19.91
C GLU A 48 -8.39 -4.86 -18.99
N CYS A 49 -7.46 -4.71 -18.02
CA CYS A 49 -7.19 -5.73 -17.02
C CYS A 49 -8.43 -6.02 -16.18
N GLU A 50 -8.56 -7.27 -15.73
CA GLU A 50 -9.70 -7.68 -14.93
C GLU A 50 -9.67 -6.97 -13.57
N PRO A 51 -10.84 -6.62 -12.99
CA PRO A 51 -10.90 -5.91 -11.71
C PRO A 51 -10.15 -6.59 -10.57
N GLU A 52 -10.03 -7.93 -10.62
CA GLU A 52 -9.27 -8.73 -9.66
C GLU A 52 -7.76 -8.50 -9.80
N GLU A 53 -7.24 -8.43 -11.03
CA GLU A 53 -5.82 -8.17 -11.30
C GLU A 53 -5.43 -6.74 -10.88
N ILE A 54 -6.31 -5.77 -11.15
CA ILE A 54 -6.14 -4.40 -10.65
C ILE A 54 -6.12 -4.37 -9.12
N ALA A 55 -6.97 -5.15 -8.48
CA ALA A 55 -7.04 -5.21 -7.02
C ALA A 55 -5.78 -5.84 -6.40
N ASP A 56 -5.21 -6.85 -7.05
CA ASP A 56 -3.96 -7.50 -6.63
C ASP A 56 -2.79 -6.52 -6.66
N GLU A 57 -2.61 -5.80 -7.78
CA GLU A 57 -1.53 -4.81 -7.92
C GLU A 57 -1.67 -3.64 -6.93
N VAL A 58 -2.90 -3.15 -6.76
CA VAL A 58 -3.15 -2.07 -5.80
C VAL A 58 -2.95 -2.53 -4.36
N ALA A 59 -3.21 -3.81 -4.04
CA ALA A 59 -3.02 -4.34 -2.70
C ALA A 59 -1.55 -4.22 -2.22
N ILE A 60 -0.58 -4.39 -3.14
CA ILE A 60 0.84 -4.20 -2.86
C ILE A 60 1.13 -2.76 -2.42
N ILE A 61 0.61 -1.79 -3.18
CA ILE A 61 0.78 -0.36 -2.89
C ILE A 61 0.11 -0.01 -1.56
N GLN A 62 -1.10 -0.53 -1.31
CA GLN A 62 -1.85 -0.29 -0.08
C GLN A 62 -1.18 -0.88 1.16
N ALA A 63 -0.51 -2.04 1.04
CA ALA A 63 0.28 -2.62 2.13
C ALA A 63 1.47 -1.72 2.52
N GLN A 64 2.15 -1.11 1.56
CA GLN A 64 3.23 -0.16 1.83
C GLN A 64 2.70 1.15 2.43
N ARG A 65 1.54 1.63 1.97
CA ARG A 65 0.87 2.83 2.50
C ARG A 65 0.49 2.67 3.96
N SER A 66 -0.01 1.49 4.36
CA SER A 66 -0.37 1.25 5.76
C SER A 66 0.85 1.34 6.68
N CYS A 67 2.03 0.89 6.21
CA CYS A 67 3.29 1.04 6.94
C CYS A 67 3.70 2.52 7.08
N ALA A 68 3.66 3.31 6.00
CA ALA A 68 3.94 4.74 6.07
C ALA A 68 2.99 5.49 7.02
N LEU A 69 1.69 5.15 7.00
CA LEU A 69 0.67 5.75 7.88
C LEU A 69 0.85 5.37 9.34
N LEU A 70 1.28 4.13 9.63
CA LEU A 70 1.65 3.71 10.97
C LEU A 70 2.77 4.60 11.53
N GLN A 71 3.82 4.83 10.74
CA GLN A 71 4.96 5.65 11.16
C GLN A 71 4.60 7.14 11.36
N LEU A 72 3.51 7.60 10.74
CA LEU A 72 2.95 8.94 10.94
C LEU A 72 1.95 9.02 12.12
N GLY A 73 1.73 7.93 12.85
CA GLY A 73 0.74 7.85 13.94
C GLY A 73 -0.71 7.84 13.44
N SER A 74 -0.95 7.66 12.14
CA SER A 74 -2.28 7.62 11.53
C SER A 74 -2.89 6.21 11.57
N THR A 75 -2.90 5.63 12.76
CA THR A 75 -3.22 4.21 13.04
C THR A 75 -4.58 3.79 12.50
N ASP A 76 -5.63 4.61 12.65
CA ASP A 76 -6.97 4.27 12.17
C ASP A 76 -7.03 4.13 10.63
N MET A 77 -6.28 4.96 9.89
CA MET A 77 -6.20 4.84 8.44
C MET A 77 -5.36 3.63 8.02
N ALA A 78 -4.26 3.38 8.72
CA ALA A 78 -3.41 2.21 8.48
C ALA A 78 -4.19 0.89 8.69
N VAL A 79 -4.99 0.79 9.75
CA VAL A 79 -5.85 -0.37 10.02
C VAL A 79 -6.90 -0.56 8.92
N LYS A 80 -7.55 0.51 8.47
CA LYS A 80 -8.53 0.45 7.36
C LYS A 80 -7.90 -0.09 6.08
N LEU A 81 -6.68 0.36 5.75
CA LEU A 81 -5.93 -0.12 4.59
C LEU A 81 -5.54 -1.60 4.72
N CYS A 82 -4.99 -2.03 5.85
CA CYS A 82 -4.66 -3.44 6.05
C CYS A 82 -5.90 -4.35 5.93
N LEU A 83 -7.04 -3.93 6.51
CA LEU A 83 -8.29 -4.68 6.40
C LEU A 83 -8.83 -4.73 4.97
N ALA A 84 -8.64 -3.67 4.18
CA ALA A 84 -9.01 -3.66 2.77
C ALA A 84 -8.19 -4.69 1.99
N VAL A 85 -6.86 -4.71 2.17
CA VAL A 85 -5.93 -5.67 1.54
C VAL A 85 -6.22 -7.11 1.96
N ILE A 86 -6.54 -7.37 3.22
CA ILE A 86 -6.89 -8.72 3.66
C ILE A 86 -8.21 -9.20 3.01
N LYS A 87 -9.16 -8.28 2.81
CA LYS A 87 -10.46 -8.60 2.22
C LYS A 87 -10.40 -8.85 0.72
N THR A 88 -9.43 -8.26 0.00
CA THR A 88 -9.26 -8.51 -1.43
C THR A 88 -8.77 -9.93 -1.72
N LYS A 89 -8.30 -10.67 -0.69
CA LYS A 89 -7.75 -12.03 -0.82
C LYS A 89 -6.75 -12.11 -1.98
N PRO A 90 -5.67 -11.32 -1.94
CA PRO A 90 -4.76 -11.23 -3.05
C PRO A 90 -4.25 -12.61 -3.43
N ARG A 91 -4.13 -12.87 -4.74
CA ARG A 91 -3.68 -14.17 -5.26
C ARG A 91 -2.29 -14.53 -4.74
N ASP A 92 -1.46 -13.51 -4.52
CA ASP A 92 -0.20 -13.65 -3.80
C ASP A 92 -0.42 -13.61 -2.28
N GLY A 93 -0.30 -14.79 -1.66
CA GLY A 93 -0.39 -14.94 -0.20
C GLY A 93 0.66 -14.13 0.58
N VAL A 94 1.76 -13.70 -0.06
CA VAL A 94 2.80 -12.86 0.56
C VAL A 94 2.25 -11.46 0.86
N VAL A 95 1.49 -10.85 -0.04
CA VAL A 95 0.89 -9.51 0.16
C VAL A 95 -0.10 -9.53 1.31
N GLY A 96 -0.93 -10.57 1.38
CA GLY A 96 -1.84 -10.81 2.50
C GLY A 96 -1.09 -10.97 3.84
N ALA A 97 0.03 -11.70 3.84
CA ALA A 97 0.85 -11.90 5.03
C ALA A 97 1.52 -10.59 5.50
N VAL A 98 2.03 -9.76 4.58
CA VAL A 98 2.59 -8.45 4.91
C VAL A 98 1.54 -7.53 5.53
N ALA A 99 0.34 -7.45 4.95
CA ALA A 99 -0.76 -6.65 5.50
C ALA A 99 -1.21 -7.16 6.88
N ALA A 100 -1.25 -8.49 7.07
CA ALA A 100 -1.57 -9.10 8.37
C ALA A 100 -0.50 -8.81 9.43
N ASN A 101 0.78 -8.86 9.06
CA ASN A 101 1.88 -8.50 9.95
C ASN A 101 1.82 -7.02 10.35
N ASN A 102 1.58 -6.12 9.38
CA ASN A 102 1.39 -4.70 9.66
C ASN A 102 0.20 -4.47 10.60
N LEU A 103 -0.91 -5.19 10.41
CA LEU A 103 -2.07 -5.13 11.30
C LEU A 103 -1.76 -5.64 12.72
N ALA A 104 -0.92 -6.66 12.86
CA ALA A 104 -0.52 -7.19 14.16
C ALA A 104 0.33 -6.18 14.95
N VAL A 105 1.24 -5.46 14.28
CA VAL A 105 2.00 -4.34 14.89
C VAL A 105 1.05 -3.23 15.34
N LEU A 106 0.13 -2.81 14.46
CA LEU A 106 -0.87 -1.78 14.74
C LEU A 106 -1.77 -2.12 15.95
N ARG A 107 -2.17 -3.38 16.11
CA ARG A 107 -3.01 -3.83 17.23
C ARG A 107 -2.25 -3.88 18.55
N LYS A 108 -0.98 -4.30 18.53
CA LYS A 108 -0.13 -4.32 19.74
C LYS A 108 0.11 -2.92 20.31
N ASP A 109 0.31 -1.90 19.46
CA ASP A 109 0.47 -0.53 19.95
C ASP A 109 -0.83 0.01 20.57
N ARG A 110 -2.00 -0.32 20.01
CA ARG A 110 -3.29 0.11 20.57
C ARG A 110 -3.51 -0.42 21.99
N ASP A 111 -3.22 -1.70 22.24
CA ASP A 111 -3.32 -2.30 23.57
C ASP A 111 -2.35 -1.67 24.60
N LEU A 112 -1.20 -1.16 24.12
CA LEU A 112 -0.21 -0.47 24.97
C LEU A 112 -0.67 0.94 25.38
N PHE A 113 -1.44 1.62 24.52
CA PHE A 113 -1.97 2.97 24.77
C PHE A 113 -3.34 2.98 25.47
N ASP A 114 -4.15 1.92 25.34
CA ASP A 114 -5.47 1.79 26.01
C ASP A 114 -5.37 1.28 27.47
N SER A 115 -4.17 1.20 28.06
CA SER A 115 -3.92 0.73 29.43
C SER A 115 -3.74 1.85 30.48
N GLN A 116 -4.33 3.05 30.30
CA GLN A 116 -4.30 4.13 31.29
C GLN A 116 -5.68 4.51 31.83
#